data_AF-A0A0N5ACY8-F1
#
_entry.id   AF-A0A0N5ACY8-F1
#
_cell.length_a   1.000
_cell.length_b   1.000
_cell.length_c   1.000
_cell.angle_alpha   90.00
_cell.angle_beta   90.00
_cell.angle_gamma   90.00
#
_symmetry.space_group_name_H-M   'P 1'
#
loop_
_entity.id
_entity.type
_entity.pdbx_description
1 polymer ?
#
loop_
_entity_poly.entity_id
_entity_poly.type
_entity_poly.pdbx_seq_one_letter_code
_entity_poly.pdbx_strand_id
1 'polypeptide(L)'
;MLALDIHETFDNEGDVPTTGDRLKNTILLKGSGDLQSELYRKFQGRDPVLHPICDFYDPPSGYSQDSEESCSVFINTASTTATGSKENSKT
;
A
#
# COMPACT_ATOMS: atom_id res chain seq x y z
N MET A 1 -0.88 1.46 -5.91
CA MET A 1 -0.54 1.81 -4.52
C MET A 1 0.92 2.19 -4.40
N LEU A 2 1.86 1.28 -4.70
CA LEU A 2 3.30 1.48 -4.58
C LEU A 2 3.91 2.56 -5.50
N ALA A 3 3.22 2.91 -6.59
CA ALA A 3 3.70 3.96 -7.49
C ALA A 3 3.74 5.33 -6.79
N LEU A 4 2.70 5.72 -6.05
CA LEU A 4 2.66 7.02 -5.37
C LEU A 4 3.71 7.13 -4.26
N ASP A 5 4.04 6.01 -3.64
CA ASP A 5 5.10 5.89 -2.63
C ASP A 5 6.51 6.03 -3.24
N ILE A 6 6.70 5.59 -4.50
CA ILE A 6 7.92 5.91 -5.27
C ILE A 6 7.95 7.40 -5.61
N HIS A 7 6.84 7.98 -6.08
CA HIS A 7 6.77 9.40 -6.43
C HIS A 7 7.14 10.30 -5.24
N GLU A 8 6.60 10.01 -4.05
CA GLU A 8 6.95 10.73 -2.83
C GLU A 8 8.46 10.67 -2.52
N THR A 9 9.11 9.53 -2.80
CA THR A 9 10.57 9.40 -2.63
C THR A 9 11.34 10.33 -3.57
N PHE A 10 10.89 10.48 -4.83
CA PHE A 10 11.50 11.42 -5.77
C PHE A 10 11.29 12.87 -5.35
N ASP A 11 10.08 13.22 -4.89
CA ASP A 11 9.75 14.58 -4.46
C ASP A 11 10.53 14.97 -3.19
N ASN A 12 10.72 14.02 -2.26
CA ASN A 12 11.48 14.25 -1.02
C ASN A 12 12.99 14.38 -1.23
N GLU A 13 13.58 13.60 -2.14
CA GLU A 13 15.04 13.60 -2.35
C GLU A 13 15.51 14.72 -3.27
N GLY A 14 14.69 15.11 -4.26
CA GLY A 14 15.02 16.20 -5.20
C GLY A 14 16.18 15.92 -6.16
N ASP A 15 16.80 14.73 -6.12
CA ASP A 15 17.92 14.32 -6.98
C ASP A 15 17.50 13.22 -7.97
N VAL A 16 16.80 13.62 -9.03
CA VAL A 16 16.21 12.71 -10.02
C VAL A 16 17.21 11.72 -10.64
N PRO A 17 18.42 12.13 -11.08
CA PRO A 17 19.40 11.19 -11.64
C PRO A 17 19.80 10.10 -10.64
N THR A 18 20.18 10.47 -9.43
CA THR A 18 20.65 9.52 -8.41
C THR A 18 19.53 8.61 -7.94
N THR A 19 18.35 9.16 -7.64
CA THR A 19 17.18 8.38 -7.22
C THR A 19 16.70 7.45 -8.35
N GLY A 20 16.76 7.91 -9.61
CA GLY A 20 16.44 7.11 -10.80
C GLY A 20 17.39 5.94 -11.01
N ASP A 21 18.70 6.16 -10.87
CA ASP A 21 19.70 5.09 -10.94
C ASP A 21 19.50 4.07 -9.81
N ARG A 22 19.15 4.54 -8.60
CA ARG A 22 18.81 3.66 -7.49
C ARG A 22 17.59 2.81 -7.82
N LEU A 23 16.48 3.42 -8.27
CA LEU A 23 15.25 2.72 -8.66
C LEU A 23 15.52 1.63 -9.71
N LYS A 24 16.31 1.98 -10.73
CA LYS A 24 16.69 1.05 -11.80
C LYS A 24 17.43 -0.16 -11.26
N ASN A 25 18.44 0.06 -10.43
CA ASN A 25 19.31 -1.00 -9.93
C ASN A 25 18.65 -1.86 -8.83
N THR A 26 17.74 -1.28 -8.05
CA THR A 26 17.08 -2.00 -6.95
C THR A 26 15.81 -2.70 -7.40
N ILE A 27 14.91 -2.05 -8.15
CA ILE A 27 13.59 -2.61 -8.48
C ILE A 27 13.58 -3.16 -9.91
N LEU A 28 13.93 -2.35 -10.91
CA LEU A 28 13.69 -2.69 -12.32
C LEU A 28 14.60 -3.83 -12.82
N LEU A 29 15.90 -3.78 -12.49
CA LEU A 29 16.84 -4.83 -12.87
C LEU A 29 16.67 -6.12 -12.05
N LYS A 30 16.15 -6.03 -10.83
CA LYS A 30 15.89 -7.21 -10.00
C LYS A 30 14.63 -7.96 -10.41
N GLY A 31 13.62 -7.25 -10.92
CA GLY A 31 12.36 -7.86 -11.37
C GLY A 31 11.69 -8.67 -10.25
N SER A 32 11.35 -9.92 -10.52
CA SER A 32 10.72 -10.84 -9.55
C SER A 32 11.72 -11.67 -8.74
N GLY A 33 13.01 -11.30 -8.72
CA GLY A 33 14.05 -12.07 -8.05
C GLY A 33 13.99 -12.03 -6.52
N ASP A 34 13.42 -10.96 -5.94
CA ASP A 34 13.22 -10.78 -4.50
C ASP A 34 11.74 -10.50 -4.21
N LEU A 35 11.35 -10.62 -2.93
CA LEU A 35 10.05 -10.17 -2.44
C LEU A 35 9.86 -8.68 -2.72
N GLN A 36 8.67 -8.31 -3.20
CA GLN A 36 8.34 -6.92 -3.50
C GLN A 36 8.58 -6.00 -2.30
N SER A 37 8.14 -6.38 -1.09
CA SER A 37 8.39 -5.59 0.13
C SER A 37 9.87 -5.31 0.37
N GLU A 38 10.75 -6.30 0.13
CA GLU A 38 12.20 -6.14 0.27
C GLU A 38 12.78 -5.18 -0.76
N LEU A 39 12.30 -5.24 -2.00
CA LEU A 39 12.75 -4.35 -3.08
C LEU A 39 12.43 -2.88 -2.76
N TYR A 40 11.22 -2.62 -2.27
CA TYR A 40 10.79 -1.28 -1.88
C TYR A 40 11.53 -0.81 -0.63
N ARG A 41 11.73 -1.67 0.37
CA ARG A 41 12.55 -1.32 1.54
C ARG A 41 14.00 -1.01 1.19
N LYS A 42 14.61 -1.74 0.25
CA LYS A 42 15.95 -1.44 -0.27
C LYS A 42 16.00 -0.12 -1.04
N PHE A 43 14.93 0.23 -1.76
CA PHE A 43 14.87 1.46 -2.56
C PHE A 43 14.63 2.73 -1.71
N GLN A 44 13.67 2.68 -0.78
CA GLN A 44 13.21 3.83 0.00
C GLN A 44 13.83 3.90 1.40
N GLY A 45 14.43 2.80 1.87
CA GLY A 45 14.93 2.69 3.25
C GLY A 45 13.84 2.43 4.31
N ARG A 46 12.58 2.34 3.90
CA ARG A 46 11.41 2.09 4.76
C ARG A 46 10.46 1.06 4.14
N ASP A 47 9.62 0.45 4.95
CA ASP A 47 8.52 -0.36 4.42
C ASP A 47 7.53 0.55 3.65
N PRO A 48 6.88 0.03 2.59
CA PRO A 48 5.95 0.81 1.78
C PRO A 48 4.71 1.21 2.59
N VAL A 49 4.24 2.44 2.43
CA VAL A 49 3.11 2.99 3.21
C VAL A 49 1.95 3.45 2.33
N LEU A 50 0.78 3.61 2.95
CA LEU A 50 -0.46 4.04 2.29
C LEU A 50 -0.64 5.57 2.24
N HIS A 51 0.11 6.31 3.05
CA HIS A 51 -0.11 7.75 3.20
C HIS A 51 -0.09 8.53 1.87
N PRO A 52 0.85 8.28 0.93
CA PRO A 52 0.88 9.02 -0.35
C PRO A 52 -0.37 8.84 -1.20
N ILE A 53 -1.03 7.68 -1.11
CA ILE A 53 -2.29 7.48 -1.85
C ILE A 53 -3.46 8.16 -1.14
N CYS A 54 -3.48 8.16 0.20
CA CYS A 54 -4.52 8.86 0.95
C CYS A 54 -4.49 10.36 0.64
N ASP A 55 -3.30 10.97 0.68
CA ASP A 55 -3.12 12.40 0.48
C ASP A 55 -3.43 12.82 -0.95
N PHE A 56 -3.08 11.98 -1.94
CA PHE A 56 -3.38 12.26 -3.35
C PHE A 56 -4.89 12.31 -3.64
N TYR A 57 -5.70 11.56 -2.88
CA TYR A 57 -7.15 11.52 -3.04
C TYR A 57 -7.89 12.31 -1.94
N ASP A 58 -7.19 13.02 -1.06
CA ASP A 58 -7.83 13.93 -0.12
C ASP A 58 -8.41 15.12 -0.90
N PRO A 59 -9.74 15.32 -0.90
CA PRO A 59 -10.33 16.41 -1.64
C PRO A 59 -9.79 17.76 -1.15
N PRO A 60 -9.58 18.73 -2.05
CA PRO A 60 -9.18 20.06 -1.65
C PRO A 60 -10.14 20.63 -0.60
N SER A 61 -9.60 21.27 0.44
CA SER A 61 -10.32 21.83 1.59
C SER A 61 -11.38 22.91 1.28
N GLY A 62 -11.65 23.17 0.00
CA GLY A 62 -12.71 24.06 -0.50
C GLY A 62 -14.03 23.37 -0.85
N TYR A 63 -14.11 22.03 -0.80
CA TYR A 63 -15.39 21.33 -0.87
C TYR A 63 -16.07 21.34 0.50
N SER A 64 -16.76 22.44 0.83
CA SER A 64 -17.76 22.40 1.89
C SER A 64 -18.83 21.38 1.50
N GLN A 65 -19.02 20.40 2.36
CA GLN A 65 -19.94 19.28 2.19
C GLN A 65 -21.39 19.74 2.37
N ASP A 66 -21.90 20.57 1.46
CA ASP A 66 -23.34 20.82 1.32
C ASP A 66 -23.97 19.65 0.54
N SER A 67 -23.86 18.44 1.07
CA SER A 67 -24.70 17.28 0.73
C SER A 67 -24.32 16.12 1.64
N GLU A 68 -24.87 16.14 2.85
CA GLU A 68 -24.99 14.94 3.69
C GLU A 68 -25.94 13.94 3.02
N GLU A 69 -25.47 13.15 2.06
CA GLU A 69 -26.06 11.84 1.80
C GLU A 69 -25.20 10.79 2.50
N SER A 70 -25.73 10.29 3.62
CA SER A 70 -25.13 9.28 4.49
C SER A 70 -24.83 7.99 3.73
N CYS A 71 -23.59 7.85 3.23
CA CYS A 71 -23.09 6.56 2.75
C CYS A 71 -22.58 5.74 3.95
N SER A 72 -23.47 4.99 4.58
CA SER A 72 -23.07 3.93 5.52
C SER A 72 -22.37 2.81 4.74
N VAL A 73 -21.04 2.75 4.78
CA VAL A 73 -20.27 1.63 4.25
C VAL A 73 -20.38 0.47 5.25
N PHE A 74 -21.27 -0.48 4.96
CA PHE A 74 -21.31 -1.76 5.69
C PHE A 74 -20.10 -2.60 5.28
N ILE A 75 -19.08 -2.68 6.13
CA ILE A 75 -18.03 -3.69 5.99
C ILE A 75 -18.56 -5.00 6.56
N ASN A 76 -19.03 -5.89 5.67
CA ASN A 76 -19.27 -7.29 6.02
C ASN A 76 -17.92 -7.98 6.19
N THR A 77 -17.38 -7.96 7.41
CA THR A 77 -16.26 -8.81 7.81
C THR A 77 -16.76 -10.25 7.89
N ALA A 78 -16.64 -11.01 6.80
CA ALA A 78 -16.77 -12.47 6.87
C ALA A 78 -15.56 -13.02 7.63
N SER A 79 -15.68 -13.15 8.96
CA SER A 79 -14.73 -13.91 9.76
C SER A 79 -14.74 -15.36 9.31
N THR A 80 -13.74 -15.73 8.52
CA THR A 80 -13.34 -17.12 8.31
C THR A 80 -12.69 -17.61 9.61
N THR A 81 -13.40 -18.41 10.40
CA THR A 81 -12.80 -19.23 11.44
C THR A 81 -12.74 -20.67 10.96
N ALA A 82 -11.57 -21.05 10.46
CA ALA A 82 -11.18 -22.44 10.35
C ALA A 82 -10.75 -22.94 11.73
N THR A 83 -11.51 -23.87 12.31
CA THR A 83 -10.99 -24.79 13.34
C THR A 83 -11.49 -26.20 13.02
N GLY A 84 -10.56 -27.06 12.61
CA GLY A 84 -10.79 -28.48 12.39
C GLY A 84 -10.55 -29.34 13.64
N SER A 85 -10.98 -30.61 13.53
CA SER A 85 -10.69 -31.79 14.38
C SER A 85 -11.38 -31.81 15.78
N LYS A 86 -12.05 -32.86 16.27
CA LYS A 86 -11.94 -34.33 16.08
C LYS A 86 -13.25 -35.05 16.49
N GLU A 87 -13.51 -36.15 15.79
CA GLU A 87 -14.04 -37.48 16.19
C GLU A 87 -14.86 -37.68 17.49
N ASN A 88 -16.00 -38.38 17.34
CA ASN A 88 -16.44 -39.64 18.03
C ASN A 88 -17.99 -39.70 18.00
N SER A 89 -18.66 -40.49 17.15
CA SER A 89 -18.88 -41.96 17.17
C SER A 89 -19.49 -42.52 18.46
N LYS A 90 -20.62 -43.23 18.26
CA LYS A 90 -21.32 -44.22 19.13
C LYS A 90 -22.16 -43.68 20.29
N THR A 91 -23.36 -44.20 20.61
CA THR A 91 -24.20 -45.32 20.11
C THR A 91 -25.66 -44.94 20.41
#